data_AF-A0A0F5I3L5-F1
#
_entry.id   AF-A0A0F5I3L5-F1
#
_cell.length_a   1.000
_cell.length_b   1.000
_cell.length_c   1.000
_cell.angle_alpha   90.00
_cell.angle_beta   90.00
_cell.angle_gamma   90.00
#
_symmetry.space_group_name_H-M   'P 1'
#
loop_
_entity.id
_entity.type
_entity.pdbx_description
1 polymer ?
#
loop_
_entity_poly.entity_id
_entity_poly.type
_entity_poly.pdbx_seq_one_letter_code
_entity_poly.pdbx_strand_id
1 'polypeptide(L)' 'MSIGSEYLKAVMERFKSVKSLGDKTINQLSEEEIHWSYNSESNSVAILVKHVSGNMVSRWTDFLHSDGGKE' A
#
# COMPACT_ATOMS: atom_id res chain seq x y z
N MET A 1 -18.51 -13.43 -20.79
CA MET A 1 -17.61 -13.14 -19.65
C MET A 1 -18.27 -13.63 -18.37
N SER A 2 -17.51 -14.24 -17.46
CA SER A 2 -18.05 -14.64 -16.15
C SER A 2 -17.97 -13.48 -15.17
N ILE A 3 -18.83 -13.48 -14.15
CA ILE A 3 -18.78 -12.50 -13.06
C ILE A 3 -17.39 -12.50 -12.40
N GLY A 4 -16.80 -13.69 -12.19
CA GLY A 4 -15.46 -13.82 -11.62
C GLY A 4 -14.38 -13.13 -12.47
N SER A 5 -14.43 -13.26 -13.81
CA SER A 5 -13.47 -12.59 -14.70
C SER A 5 -13.60 -11.06 -14.67
N GLU A 6 -14.81 -10.53 -14.58
CA GLU A 6 -15.02 -9.08 -14.52
C GLU A 6 -14.66 -8.52 -13.15
N TYR A 7 -14.98 -9.23 -12.07
CA TYR A 7 -14.59 -8.85 -10.72
C TYR A 7 -13.06 -8.80 -10.58
N LEU A 8 -12.35 -9.82 -11.06
CA LEU A 8 -10.89 -9.84 -11.03
C LEU A 8 -10.29 -8.65 -11.79
N LYS A 9 -10.84 -8.33 -12.96
CA LYS A 9 -10.42 -7.16 -13.73
C LYS A 9 -10.63 -5.85 -12.96
N ALA A 10 -11.83 -5.64 -12.40
CA ALA A 10 -12.15 -4.45 -11.62
C ALA A 10 -11.24 -4.29 -10.40
N VAL A 11 -10.94 -5.39 -9.69
CA VAL A 11 -9.99 -5.39 -8.58
C VAL A 11 -8.60 -4.99 -9.06
N MET A 12 -8.07 -5.60 -10.12
CA MET A 12 -6.74 -5.24 -10.65
C MET A 12 -6.64 -3.76 -11.06
N GLU A 13 -7.68 -3.22 -11.70
CA GLU A 13 -7.75 -1.80 -12.06
C GLU A 13 -7.73 -0.90 -10.83
N ARG A 14 -8.48 -1.27 -9.79
CA ARG A 14 -8.49 -0.54 -8.51
C ARG A 14 -7.12 -0.54 -7.84
N PHE A 15 -6.43 -1.68 -7.79
CA PHE A 15 -5.08 -1.78 -7.23
C PHE A 15 -4.09 -0.87 -7.97
N LYS A 16 -4.13 -0.88 -9.31
CA LYS A 16 -3.30 0.01 -10.14
C LYS A 16 -3.61 1.49 -9.89
N SER A 17 -4.90 1.84 -9.77
CA SER A 17 -5.32 3.21 -9.49
C SER A 17 -4.81 3.70 -8.12
N VAL A 18 -4.88 2.86 -7.08
CA VAL A 18 -4.39 3.21 -5.74
C VAL A 18 -2.87 3.39 -5.76
N LYS A 19 -2.13 2.49 -6.43
CA LYS A 19 -0.67 2.65 -6.59
C LYS A 19 -0.33 3.95 -7.33
N SER A 20 -1.01 4.24 -8.43
CA SER A 20 -0.80 5.47 -9.20
C SER A 20 -1.05 6.73 -8.36
N LEU A 21 -2.08 6.72 -7.50
CA LEU A 21 -2.35 7.81 -6.56
C LEU A 21 -1.19 7.95 -5.56
N GLY A 22 -0.74 6.85 -4.95
CA GLY A 22 0.39 6.85 -4.02
C GLY A 22 1.67 7.39 -4.64
N ASP A 23 2.02 6.91 -5.84
CA ASP A 23 3.20 7.37 -6.59
C ASP A 23 3.13 8.88 -6.86
N LYS A 24 1.96 9.38 -7.31
CA LYS A 24 1.75 10.82 -7.55
C LYS A 24 1.81 11.65 -6.27
N THR A 25 1.33 11.14 -5.15
CA THR A 25 1.44 11.81 -3.84
C THR A 25 2.90 11.93 -3.41
N ILE A 26 3.68 10.85 -3.53
CA ILE A 26 5.10 10.86 -3.14
C ILE A 26 5.91 11.80 -4.06
N ASN A 27 5.61 11.82 -5.36
CA ASN A 27 6.30 12.69 -6.32
C ASN A 27 6.08 14.20 -6.08
N GLN A 28 5.12 14.59 -5.25
CA GLN A 28 4.90 16.00 -4.88
C GLN A 28 5.83 16.46 -3.76
N LEU A 29 6.55 15.54 -3.11
CA LEU A 29 7.37 15.80 -1.94
C LEU A 29 8.85 15.74 -2.31
N SER A 30 9.64 16.60 -1.68
CA SER A 30 11.09 16.46 -1.61
C SER A 30 11.50 15.31 -0.70
N GLU A 31 12.76 14.88 -0.80
CA GLU A 31 13.31 13.85 0.09
C GLU A 31 13.24 14.27 1.56
N GLU A 32 13.51 15.54 1.87
CA GLU A 32 13.39 16.06 3.24
C GLU A 32 11.95 15.94 3.77
N GLU A 33 10.95 16.31 2.97
CA GLU A 33 9.53 16.19 3.33
C GLU A 33 9.07 14.74 3.48
N ILE A 34 9.63 13.81 2.70
CA ILE A 34 9.37 12.36 2.83
C ILE A 34 9.84 11.84 4.19
N HIS A 35 10.95 12.35 4.70
CA HIS A 35 11.54 11.95 5.97
C HIS A 35 11.08 12.79 7.17
N TRP A 36 10.43 13.93 6.94
CA TRP A 36 9.93 14.81 7.98
C TRP A 36 8.82 14.16 8.82
N SER A 37 8.81 14.48 10.11
CA SER A 37 7.74 14.12 11.05
C SER A 37 7.45 15.29 11.99
N TYR A 38 6.17 15.48 12.32
CA TYR A 38 5.73 16.58 13.18
C TYR A 38 6.27 16.48 14.61
N ASN A 39 6.29 15.27 15.18
CA ASN A 39 6.80 15.00 16.52
C ASN A 39 7.25 13.53 16.64
N SER A 40 7.81 13.16 17.80
CA SER A 40 8.31 11.81 18.07
C SER A 40 7.25 10.69 18.08
N GLU A 41 5.97 11.06 18.18
CA GLU A 41 4.85 10.11 18.17
C GLU A 41 4.23 9.96 16.76
N SER A 42 4.65 10.79 15.81
CA SER A 42 4.17 10.81 14.44
C SER A 42 5.10 10.01 13.51
N ASN A 43 4.51 9.29 12.57
CA ASN A 43 5.28 8.65 11.50
C ASN A 43 5.50 9.62 10.34
N SER A 44 6.71 9.62 9.78
CA SER A 44 6.97 10.26 8.48
C SER A 44 6.33 9.49 7.34
N VAL A 45 6.24 10.12 6.16
CA VAL A 45 5.75 9.46 4.94
C VAL A 45 6.57 8.21 4.62
N ALA A 46 7.90 8.26 4.78
CA ALA A 46 8.78 7.10 4.60
C ALA A 46 8.39 5.90 5.48
N ILE A 47 8.11 6.15 6.76
CA ILE A 47 7.72 5.11 7.71
C ILE A 47 6.34 4.55 7.38
N LEU A 48 5.38 5.41 7.03
CA LEU A 48 4.04 4.98 6.60
C LEU A 48 4.11 4.07 5.36
N VAL A 49 4.87 4.46 4.33
CA VAL A 49 5.05 3.65 3.12
C VAL A 49 5.70 2.31 3.44
N LYS A 50 6.72 2.29 4.32
CA LYS A 50 7.35 1.05 4.78
C LYS A 50 6.34 0.12 5.47
N HIS A 51 5.49 0.65 6.35
CA HIS A 51 4.46 -0.15 7.03
C HIS A 51 3.41 -0.68 6.06
N VAL A 52 2.91 0.16 5.16
CA VAL A 52 1.94 -0.27 4.13
C VAL A 52 2.55 -1.36 3.26
N SER A 53 3.76 -1.16 2.75
CA SER A 53 4.44 -2.18 1.93
C SER A 53 4.59 -3.50 2.68
N GLY A 54 5.02 -3.47 3.95
CA GLY A 54 5.15 -4.68 4.75
C GLY A 54 3.81 -5.39 4.98
N ASN A 55 2.74 -4.63 5.24
CA ASN A 55 1.39 -5.18 5.45
C ASN A 55 0.80 -5.78 4.18
N MET A 56 1.12 -5.21 3.01
CA MET A 56 0.69 -5.74 1.71
C MET A 56 1.49 -6.99 1.32
N VAL A 57 2.73 -7.14 1.77
CA VAL A 57 3.45 -8.41 1.57
C VAL A 57 2.85 -9.48 2.48
N SER A 58 2.67 -9.19 3.77
CA SER A 58 2.22 -10.20 4.73
C SER A 58 0.83 -10.75 4.40
N ARG A 59 -0.13 -9.89 4.05
CA ARG A 59 -1.51 -10.29 3.68
C ARG A 59 -1.62 -11.14 2.41
N TRP A 60 -0.58 -11.14 1.57
CA TRP A 60 -0.53 -11.95 0.35
C TRP A 60 0.38 -13.17 0.48
N THR A 61 1.10 -13.30 1.59
CA THR A 61 1.80 -14.54 1.95
C THR A 61 0.76 -15.56 2.43
N ASP A 62 0.76 -16.75 1.82
CA ASP A 62 -0.22 -17.81 2.13
C ASP A 62 -1.68 -17.32 2.12
N PHE A 63 -2.02 -16.50 1.12
CA PHE A 63 -3.28 -15.76 1.02
C PHE A 63 -4.56 -16.60 1.20
N LEU A 64 -4.52 -17.88 0.84
CA LEU A 64 -5.69 -18.77 0.94
C LEU A 64 -5.81 -19.47 2.30
N HIS A 65 -4.76 -19.48 3.12
CA HIS A 65 -4.73 -20.23 4.37
C HIS A 65 -4.28 -19.40 5.59
N SER A 66 -3.83 -18.15 5.40
CA SER A 66 -3.47 -17.23 6.48
C SER A 66 -4.01 -15.83 6.22
N ASP A 67 -4.26 -15.07 7.30
CA ASP A 67 -4.72 -13.68 7.24
C ASP A 67 -3.56 -12.67 7.12
N GLY A 68 -2.32 -13.16 7.07
CA GLY A 68 -1.10 -12.35 7.00
C GLY A 68 -0.86 -11.48 8.23
N GLY A 69 -1.42 -11.85 9.39
CA GLY A 69 -1.10 -11.27 10.69
C GLY A 69 0.39 -11.44 11.02
N LYS A 70 0.95 -10.46 11.74
CA LYS A 70 2.27 -10.61 12.36
C LYS A 70 2.03 -11.14 13.77
N GLU A 71 2.52 -12.35 14.06
CA GLU A 71 2.72 -12.85 15.42
C GLU A 71 3.95 -12.20 16.05
#